data_AF-N1UIT1-F1
#
_entry.id   AF-N1UIT1-F1
#
_cell.length_a   1.000
_cell.length_b   1.000
_cell.length_c   1.000
_cell.angle_alpha   90.00
_cell.angle_beta   90.00
_cell.angle_gamma   90.00
#
_symmetry.space_group_name_H-M   'P 1'
#
loop_
_entity.id
_entity.type
_entity.pdbx_description
1 polymer ?
#
loop_
_entity_poly.entity_id
_entity_poly.type
_entity_poly.pdbx_seq_one_letter_code
_entity_poly.pdbx_strand_id
1 'polypeptide(L)'
;MPFRLEGKHPYEKDEWVEELFADSRVIQNSLRSRHSITNHRIRLKFSELDEKNVVRIEKSLQKRKDIQFKWVNESELKEEFPSSISGKLIRLRNKNKKQPELPVGNL
;
A
#
# COMPACT_ATOMS: atom_id res chain seq x y z
N MET A 1 11.40 -35.05 8.53
CA MET A 1 12.36 -33.93 8.44
C MET A 1 11.61 -32.63 8.63
N PRO A 2 11.84 -31.83 9.68
CA PRO A 2 11.27 -30.50 9.75
C PRO A 2 12.22 -29.52 9.06
N PHE A 3 11.74 -28.89 7.99
CA PHE A 3 12.44 -27.85 7.26
C PHE A 3 12.57 -26.63 8.18
N ARG A 4 13.79 -26.15 8.42
CA ARG A 4 14.00 -24.80 8.98
C ARG A 4 13.70 -23.80 7.88
N LEU A 5 12.59 -23.08 8.02
CA LEU A 5 12.28 -21.94 7.17
C LEU A 5 13.16 -20.77 7.63
N GLU A 6 14.43 -20.73 7.20
CA GLU A 6 15.20 -19.49 7.28
C GLU A 6 14.66 -18.52 6.22
N GLY A 7 13.65 -17.76 6.65
CA GLY A 7 13.00 -16.71 5.88
C GLY A 7 12.14 -15.89 6.81
N LYS A 8 12.09 -14.56 6.61
CA LYS A 8 11.24 -13.66 7.41
C LYS A 8 9.82 -14.23 7.48
N HIS A 9 9.24 -14.24 8.68
CA HIS A 9 7.92 -14.81 8.86
C HIS A 9 6.93 -14.02 8.01
N PRO A 10 6.06 -14.64 7.19
CA PRO A 10 5.24 -13.93 6.19
C PRO A 10 4.21 -12.96 6.80
N TYR A 11 4.10 -12.93 8.13
CA TYR A 11 3.21 -12.06 8.89
C TYR A 11 3.97 -10.98 9.68
N GLU A 12 5.30 -11.00 9.69
CA GLU A 12 6.11 -9.94 10.27
C GLU A 12 5.96 -8.63 9.48
N LYS A 13 6.22 -7.51 10.16
CA LYS A 13 6.25 -6.22 9.50
C LYS A 13 7.49 -6.19 8.61
N ASP A 14 7.31 -5.90 7.32
CA ASP A 14 8.43 -5.49 6.49
C ASP A 14 8.87 -4.09 6.92
N GLU A 15 10.04 -4.02 7.57
CA GLU A 15 10.62 -2.77 8.08
C GLU A 15 10.67 -1.69 7.00
N TRP A 16 11.07 -2.05 5.77
CA TRP A 16 11.14 -1.10 4.67
C TRP A 16 9.76 -0.53 4.27
N VAL A 17 8.69 -1.34 4.35
CA VAL A 17 7.32 -0.89 4.07
C VAL A 17 6.80 -0.03 5.22
N GLU A 18 7.25 -0.26 6.45
CA GLU A 18 6.93 0.65 7.55
C GLU A 18 7.69 1.97 7.43
N GLU A 19 8.99 1.94 7.08
CA GLU A 19 9.82 3.13 6.84
C GLU A 19 9.28 3.99 5.70
N LEU A 20 8.98 3.39 4.54
CA LEU A 20 8.43 4.11 3.39
C LEU A 20 7.11 4.81 3.75
N PHE A 21 6.25 4.14 4.50
CA PHE A 21 4.94 4.68 4.92
C PHE A 21 5.00 5.56 6.18
N ALA A 22 6.16 5.71 6.81
CA ALA A 22 6.38 6.62 7.92
C ALA A 22 6.97 7.97 7.46
N ASP A 23 7.55 8.07 6.26
CA ASP A 23 8.05 9.33 5.72
C ASP A 23 6.88 10.26 5.35
N SER A 24 6.48 11.10 6.30
CA SER A 24 5.41 12.09 6.16
C SER A 24 5.67 13.16 5.11
N ARG A 25 6.91 13.28 4.60
CA ARG A 25 7.25 14.17 3.48
C ARG A 25 6.88 13.56 2.13
N VAL A 26 6.68 12.24 2.10
CA VAL A 26 6.43 11.44 0.90
C VAL A 26 5.01 10.89 0.91
N ILE A 27 4.55 10.36 2.04
CA ILE A 27 3.28 9.66 2.21
C ILE A 27 2.32 10.52 3.03
N GLN A 28 1.15 10.78 2.49
CA GLN A 28 0.08 11.52 3.16
C GLN A 28 -1.20 10.69 3.23
N ASN A 29 -1.95 10.83 4.33
CA ASN A 29 -3.25 10.18 4.53
C ASN A 29 -3.23 8.67 4.28
N SER A 30 -2.22 7.97 4.84
CA SER A 30 -2.09 6.54 4.62
C SER A 30 -3.25 5.76 5.26
N LEU A 31 -3.88 4.88 4.48
CA LEU A 31 -4.92 3.97 4.95
C LEU A 31 -4.40 2.53 4.93
N ARG A 32 -4.83 1.74 5.91
CA ARG A 32 -4.41 0.34 6.06
C ARG A 32 -5.63 -0.57 6.08
N SER A 33 -5.50 -1.77 5.50
CA SER A 33 -6.51 -2.83 5.57
C SER A 33 -5.83 -4.19 5.63
N ARG A 34 -6.52 -5.17 6.21
CA ARG A 34 -6.09 -6.57 6.18
C ARG A 34 -6.95 -7.34 5.20
N HIS A 35 -6.34 -8.25 4.47
CA HIS A 35 -7.05 -9.16 3.59
C HIS A 35 -6.50 -10.57 3.78
N SER A 36 -7.39 -11.56 3.74
CA SER A 36 -7.01 -12.96 3.80
C SER A 36 -7.20 -13.56 2.42
N ILE A 37 -6.18 -14.23 1.91
CA ILE A 37 -6.24 -15.02 0.69
C ILE A 37 -5.85 -16.43 1.08
N THR A 38 -6.75 -17.38 0.87
CA THR A 38 -6.62 -18.75 1.37
C THR A 38 -6.26 -18.75 2.87
N ASN A 39 -5.06 -19.24 3.24
CA ASN A 39 -4.55 -19.30 4.61
C ASN A 39 -3.59 -18.13 4.96
N HIS A 40 -3.38 -17.21 4.03
CA HIS A 40 -2.41 -16.13 4.16
C HIS A 40 -3.12 -14.82 4.52
N ARG A 41 -2.53 -14.04 5.43
CA ARG A 41 -3.02 -12.70 5.79
C ARG A 41 -2.06 -11.68 5.22
N ILE A 42 -2.56 -10.92 4.25
CA ILE A 42 -1.82 -9.82 3.64
C ILE A 42 -2.26 -8.49 4.24
N ARG A 43 -1.33 -7.54 4.29
CA ARG A 43 -1.59 -6.15 4.69
C ARG A 43 -1.58 -5.28 3.45
N LEU A 44 -2.65 -4.54 3.26
CA LEU A 44 -2.79 -3.55 2.20
C LEU A 44 -2.56 -2.18 2.82
N LYS A 45 -1.65 -1.40 2.24
CA LYS A 45 -1.47 0.02 2.57
C LYS A 45 -1.74 0.83 1.32
N PHE A 46 -2.45 1.94 1.49
CA PHE A 46 -2.77 2.89 0.44
C PHE A 46 -2.32 4.28 0.89
N SER A 47 -1.70 5.04 0.00
CA SER A 47 -1.38 6.44 0.19
C SER A 47 -1.57 7.15 -1.14
N GLU A 48 -2.06 8.38 -1.09
CA GLU A 48 -1.89 9.29 -2.21
C GLU A 48 -0.47 9.87 -2.15
N LEU A 49 0.10 10.12 -3.33
CA LEU A 49 1.46 10.57 -3.50
C LEU A 49 1.43 11.80 -4.40
N ASP A 50 2.16 12.85 -4.02
CA ASP A 50 2.45 13.96 -4.92
C ASP A 50 3.39 13.45 -6.04
N GLU A 51 3.10 13.82 -7.28
CA GLU A 51 3.93 13.50 -8.45
C GLU A 51 5.39 13.89 -8.25
N LYS A 52 5.66 14.97 -7.50
CA LYS A 52 7.02 15.41 -7.17
C LYS A 52 7.83 14.38 -6.38
N ASN A 53 7.15 13.49 -5.66
CA ASN A 53 7.77 12.47 -4.81
C ASN A 53 8.02 11.14 -5.54
N VAL A 54 7.51 10.96 -6.76
CA VAL A 54 7.62 9.71 -7.54
C VAL A 54 9.09 9.30 -7.71
N VAL A 55 9.94 10.20 -8.19
CA VAL A 55 11.38 9.94 -8.42
C VAL A 55 12.09 9.52 -7.12
N ARG A 56 11.70 10.08 -5.98
CA ARG A 56 12.29 9.77 -4.68
C ARG A 56 11.91 8.36 -4.23
N ILE A 57 10.67 7.95 -4.45
CA ILE A 57 10.18 6.60 -4.16
C ILE A 57 10.87 5.57 -5.05
N GLU A 58 10.95 5.82 -6.35
CA GLU A 58 11.65 4.92 -7.28
C GLU A 58 13.10 4.71 -6.87
N LYS A 59 13.84 5.79 -6.58
CA LYS A 59 15.22 5.70 -6.08
C LYS A 59 15.31 4.91 -4.78
N SER A 60 14.31 5.00 -3.91
CA SER A 60 14.26 4.22 -2.67
C SER A 60 14.03 2.73 -2.94
N LEU A 61 13.12 2.41 -3.88
CA LEU A 61 12.80 1.04 -4.25
C LEU A 61 13.95 0.38 -5.04
N GLN A 62 14.59 1.11 -5.97
CA GLN A 62 15.73 0.61 -6.77
C GLN A 62 16.97 0.27 -5.93
N LYS A 63 17.14 0.88 -4.75
CA LYS A 63 18.23 0.53 -3.82
C LYS A 63 18.08 -0.89 -3.25
N ARG A 64 16.89 -1.49 -3.35
CA ARG A 64 16.54 -2.79 -2.78
C ARG A 64 16.53 -3.83 -3.88
N LYS A 65 17.43 -4.82 -3.79
CA LYS A 65 17.54 -5.92 -4.76
C LYS A 65 16.55 -7.06 -4.50
N ASP A 66 15.92 -7.05 -3.33
CA ASP A 66 14.96 -8.03 -2.83
C ASP A 66 13.51 -7.73 -3.24
N ILE A 67 13.26 -6.62 -3.94
CA ILE A 67 11.92 -6.13 -4.25
C ILE A 67 11.80 -5.88 -5.76
N GLN A 68 10.68 -6.29 -6.33
CA GLN A 68 10.26 -5.89 -7.68
C GLN A 68 9.15 -4.85 -7.55
N PHE A 69 9.24 -3.77 -8.33
CA PHE A 69 8.19 -2.76 -8.41
C PHE A 69 7.87 -2.46 -9.88
N LYS A 70 6.60 -2.13 -10.13
CA LYS A 70 6.08 -1.79 -11.47
C LYS A 70 5.06 -0.67 -11.31
N TRP A 71 5.10 0.32 -12.20
CA TRP A 71 4.02 1.29 -12.35
C TRP A 71 2.93 0.71 -13.25
N VAL A 72 1.68 0.83 -12.79
CA VAL A 72 0.50 0.33 -13.51
C VAL A 72 -0.56 1.42 -13.52
N ASN A 73 -1.36 1.47 -14.58
CA ASN A 73 -2.52 2.36 -14.60
C ASN A 73 -3.56 1.88 -13.59
N GLU A 74 -4.32 2.80 -12.99
CA GLU A 74 -5.35 2.43 -12.01
C GLU A 74 -6.41 1.49 -12.62
N SER A 75 -6.72 1.65 -13.90
CA SER A 75 -7.64 0.79 -14.65
C SER A 75 -7.18 -0.67 -14.73
N GLU A 76 -5.87 -0.89 -14.76
CA GLU A 76 -5.23 -2.22 -14.90
C GLU A 76 -5.12 -2.94 -13.55
N LEU A 77 -5.42 -2.27 -12.42
CA LEU A 77 -5.32 -2.85 -11.08
C LEU A 77 -6.16 -4.14 -10.91
N LYS A 78 -7.25 -4.27 -11.68
CA LYS A 78 -8.10 -5.48 -11.68
C LYS A 78 -7.51 -6.64 -12.48
N GLU A 79 -6.62 -6.36 -13.41
CA GLU A 79 -5.92 -7.35 -14.22
C GLU A 79 -4.64 -7.84 -13.51
N GLU A 80 -3.97 -6.94 -12.79
CA GLU A 80 -2.73 -7.23 -12.06
C GLU A 80 -2.95 -7.98 -10.73
N PHE A 81 -4.12 -7.81 -10.09
CA PHE A 81 -4.40 -8.42 -8.79
C PHE A 81 -5.76 -9.13 -8.76
N PRO A 82 -5.90 -10.21 -7.95
CA PRO A 82 -7.19 -10.83 -7.67
C PRO A 82 -8.25 -9.80 -7.28
N SER A 83 -9.47 -10.00 -7.77
CA SER A 83 -10.62 -9.09 -7.56
C SER A 83 -10.85 -8.71 -6.09
N SER A 84 -10.53 -9.63 -5.18
CA SER A 84 -10.67 -9.44 -3.74
C SER A 84 -9.66 -8.43 -3.14
N ILE A 85 -8.48 -8.30 -3.75
CA ILE A 85 -7.45 -7.30 -3.40
C ILE A 85 -7.76 -5.97 -4.07
N SER A 86 -7.92 -5.99 -5.40
CA SER A 86 -8.14 -4.77 -6.19
C SER A 86 -9.41 -4.04 -5.74
N GLY A 87 -10.49 -4.77 -5.46
CA GLY A 87 -11.71 -4.21 -4.88
C GLY A 87 -11.50 -3.57 -3.49
N LYS A 88 -10.62 -4.12 -2.64
CA LYS A 88 -10.29 -3.52 -1.34
C LYS A 88 -9.43 -2.26 -1.48
N LEU A 89 -8.47 -2.25 -2.40
CA LEU A 89 -7.64 -1.07 -2.69
C LEU A 89 -8.48 0.09 -3.21
N ILE A 90 -9.40 -0.16 -4.15
CA ILE A 90 -10.35 0.85 -4.66
C ILE A 90 -11.22 1.40 -3.52
N ARG A 91 -11.70 0.55 -2.60
CA ARG A 91 -12.46 1.00 -1.42
C ARG A 91 -11.62 1.89 -0.50
N LEU A 92 -10.34 1.57 -0.27
CA LEU A 92 -9.45 2.40 0.54
C LEU A 92 -9.25 3.78 -0.11
N ARG A 93 -9.00 3.80 -1.42
CA ARG A 93 -8.89 5.05 -2.20
C ARG A 93 -10.15 5.90 -2.11
N ASN A 94 -11.33 5.30 -2.29
CA ASN A 94 -12.60 6.02 -2.19
C ASN A 94 -12.89 6.55 -0.78
N LYS A 95 -12.37 5.90 0.27
CA LYS A 95 -12.44 6.45 1.64
C LYS A 95 -11.55 7.68 1.79
N ASN A 96 -10.37 7.68 1.17
CA ASN A 96 -9.47 8.83 1.19
C ASN A 96 -10.09 10.05 0.47
N LYS A 97 -10.73 9.82 -0.69
CA LYS A 97 -11.39 10.89 -1.47
C LYS A 97 -12.66 11.48 -0.84
N LYS A 98 -13.30 10.81 0.12
CA LYS A 98 -14.67 11.14 0.59
C LYS A 98 -14.74 12.17 1.73
N GLN A 99 -13.68 12.89 2.08
CA GLN A 99 -13.78 14.03 2.99
C GLN A 99 -13.45 15.37 2.30
N PRO A 100 -14.39 15.97 1.56
CA PRO A 100 -14.61 17.40 1.70
C PRO A 100 -15.30 17.65 3.04
N GLU A 101 -14.71 18.46 3.92
CA GLU A 101 -15.42 19.01 5.07
C GLU A 101 -16.64 19.77 4.53
N LEU A 102 -17.84 19.31 4.87
CA LEU A 102 -19.03 20.14 4.67
C LEU A 102 -18.85 21.37 5.57
N PRO A 103 -19.01 22.61 5.07
CA PRO A 103 -19.01 23.77 5.93
C PRO A 103 -20.14 23.57 6.94
N VAL A 104 -19.78 23.45 8.23
CA VAL A 104 -20.73 23.40 9.32
C VAL A 104 -21.41 24.77 9.30
N GLY A 105 -22.61 24.83 8.74
CA GLY A 105 -23.41 26.04 8.76
C GLY A 105 -23.64 26.44 10.21
N ASN A 106 -23.06 27.57 10.61
CA ASN A 106 -23.41 28.21 11.88
C ASN A 106 -24.90 28.60 11.77
N LEU A 107 -25.75 27.88 12.49
CA LEU A 107 -27.13 28.24 12.79
C LEU A 107 -27.16 29.00 14.11
#